data_AF-A0A6W9AFV8-F1
#
_entry.id   AF-A0A6W9AFV8-F1
#
_cell.length_a   1.000
_cell.length_b   1.000
_cell.length_c   1.000
_cell.angle_alpha   90.00
_cell.angle_beta   90.00
_cell.angle_gamma   90.00
#
_symmetry.space_group_name_H-M   'P 1'
#
loop_
_entity.id
_entity.type
_entity.pdbx_description
1 polymer ?
#
loop_
_entity_poly.entity_id
_entity_poly.type
_entity_poly.pdbx_seq_one_letter_code
_entity_poly.pdbx_strand_id
1 'polypeptide(L)'
;MNQEELDIILENHGKWLRNEGGDRADLSNADLKNTNLRFANLRLAYLRGADLSNANLRGADLRFADLRGADLSNVNLSYANLRFADLNNANLSNADLSNVNLSNANFRGVDLSDANLNWVNWQHVEGLTVICVQVDTTRKNNQIAYIKELDIWITGCFQGTLDELKASVEQTHKHNEKLKKRYYRVIDFILNEVEEE
;
A
#
# COMPACT_ATOMS: atom_id res chain seq x y z
N MET A 1 12.35 20.04 -8.32
CA MET A 1 12.15 21.18 -7.40
C MET A 1 13.12 21.04 -6.23
N ASN A 2 13.56 22.12 -5.59
CA ASN A 2 14.43 21.99 -4.40
C ASN A 2 13.59 21.80 -3.11
N GLN A 3 14.23 21.42 -2.00
CA GLN A 3 13.52 21.13 -0.74
C GLN A 3 12.87 22.38 -0.12
N GLU A 4 13.50 23.55 -0.24
CA GLU A 4 12.94 24.80 0.32
C GLU A 4 11.63 25.20 -0.40
N GLU A 5 11.62 25.11 -1.73
CA GLU A 5 10.42 25.32 -2.55
C GLU A 5 9.30 24.33 -2.17
N LEU A 6 9.66 23.05 -1.99
CA LEU A 6 8.72 22.02 -1.56
C LEU A 6 8.14 22.32 -0.19
N ASP A 7 8.98 22.71 0.78
CA ASP A 7 8.54 23.00 2.15
C ASP A 7 7.55 24.16 2.20
N ILE A 8 7.76 25.20 1.37
CA ILE A 8 6.82 26.32 1.23
C ILE A 8 5.45 25.83 0.71
N ILE A 9 5.45 24.96 -0.31
CA ILE A 9 4.21 24.37 -0.85
C ILE A 9 3.50 23.55 0.24
N LEU A 10 4.23 22.74 1.00
CA LEU A 10 3.67 21.92 2.07
C LEU A 10 3.13 22.76 3.23
N GLU A 11 3.79 23.88 3.57
CA GLU A 11 3.30 24.81 4.58
C GLU A 11 1.97 25.44 4.14
N ASN A 12 1.91 25.93 2.90
CA ASN A 12 0.69 26.51 2.32
C ASN A 12 -0.44 25.47 2.23
N HIS A 13 -0.11 24.24 1.85
CA HIS A 13 -1.07 23.14 1.83
C HIS A 13 -1.59 22.79 3.22
N GLY A 14 -0.72 22.83 4.23
CA GLY A 14 -1.12 22.65 5.62
C GLY A 14 -2.10 23.72 6.09
N LYS A 15 -1.87 25.00 5.74
CA LYS A 15 -2.80 26.11 6.03
C LYS A 15 -4.13 25.88 5.31
N TRP A 16 -4.10 25.45 4.04
CA TRP A 16 -5.28 25.17 3.25
C TRP A 16 -6.14 24.08 3.89
N LEU A 17 -5.53 22.98 4.34
CA LEU A 17 -6.22 21.89 5.04
C LEU A 17 -6.89 22.33 6.36
N ARG A 18 -6.36 23.36 7.01
CA ARG A 18 -6.91 23.94 8.25
C ARG A 18 -7.89 25.10 8.02
N ASN A 19 -8.13 25.47 6.76
CA ASN A 19 -8.91 26.66 6.38
C ASN A 19 -8.29 27.98 6.90
N GLU A 20 -6.96 28.07 6.94
CA GLU A 20 -6.19 29.24 7.42
C GLU A 20 -5.64 30.11 6.26
N GLY A 21 -6.16 29.91 5.05
CA GLY A 21 -5.57 30.45 3.81
C GLY A 21 -4.55 29.49 3.21
N GLY A 22 -3.82 29.91 2.18
CA GLY A 22 -2.93 29.04 1.39
C GLY A 22 -3.69 28.21 0.36
N ASP A 23 -2.95 27.36 -0.35
CA ASP A 23 -3.46 26.61 -1.50
C ASP A 23 -3.22 25.11 -1.34
N ARG A 24 -4.10 24.31 -1.95
CA ARG A 24 -3.90 22.87 -2.10
C ARG A 24 -2.57 22.62 -2.84
N ALA A 25 -1.76 21.69 -2.36
CA ALA A 25 -0.51 21.34 -3.04
C ALA A 25 -0.81 20.80 -4.44
N ASP A 26 -0.39 21.56 -5.46
CA ASP A 26 -0.28 21.08 -6.82
C ASP A 26 1.19 20.76 -7.11
N LEU A 27 1.47 19.47 -7.16
CA LEU A 27 2.76 18.86 -7.42
C LEU A 27 2.66 17.95 -8.66
N SER A 28 1.68 18.20 -9.54
CA SER A 28 1.48 17.43 -10.77
C SER A 28 2.72 17.55 -11.67
N ASN A 29 3.24 16.42 -12.15
CA ASN A 29 4.46 16.32 -12.96
C ASN A 29 5.72 16.93 -12.31
N ALA A 30 5.71 17.16 -10.99
CA ALA A 30 6.88 17.68 -10.30
C ALA A 30 7.99 16.62 -10.23
N ASP A 31 9.24 17.07 -10.40
CA ASP A 31 10.43 16.29 -10.05
C ASP A 31 10.64 16.36 -8.52
N LEU A 32 10.26 15.29 -7.84
CA LEU A 32 10.31 15.06 -6.39
C LEU A 32 11.19 13.84 -6.03
N LYS A 33 12.04 13.40 -6.96
CA LYS A 33 12.91 12.25 -6.73
C LYS A 33 13.82 12.49 -5.53
N ASN A 34 14.05 11.45 -4.74
CA ASN A 34 14.90 11.49 -3.53
C ASN A 34 14.48 12.54 -2.47
N THR A 35 13.28 13.11 -2.54
CA THR A 35 12.81 14.09 -1.55
C THR A 35 12.48 13.43 -0.21
N ASN A 36 12.54 14.23 0.86
CA ASN A 36 12.11 13.80 2.18
C ASN A 36 10.72 14.36 2.48
N LEU A 37 9.71 13.48 2.42
CA LEU A 37 8.29 13.77 2.67
C LEU A 37 7.76 12.95 3.85
N ARG A 38 8.64 12.57 4.78
CA ARG A 38 8.27 11.76 5.95
C ARG A 38 7.22 12.49 6.77
N PHE A 39 6.14 11.79 7.10
CA PHE A 39 5.01 12.33 7.86
C PHE A 39 4.35 13.57 7.24
N ALA A 40 4.61 13.87 5.96
CA ALA A 40 3.97 14.97 5.26
C ALA A 40 2.46 14.75 5.20
N ASN A 41 1.71 15.82 5.40
CA ASN A 41 0.26 15.80 5.18
C ASN A 41 0.00 16.24 3.74
N LEU A 42 -0.15 15.27 2.85
CA LEU A 42 -0.42 15.41 1.41
C LEU A 42 -1.86 15.01 1.08
N ARG A 43 -2.77 15.15 2.05
CA ARG A 43 -4.18 14.83 1.86
C ARG A 43 -4.74 15.67 0.74
N LEU A 44 -5.42 15.02 -0.20
CA LEU A 44 -5.96 15.68 -1.38
C LEU A 44 -4.85 16.25 -2.30
N ALA A 45 -3.54 16.11 -2.06
CA ALA A 45 -2.55 16.72 -2.98
C ALA A 45 -2.72 16.24 -4.43
N TYR A 46 -2.46 17.11 -5.40
CA TYR A 46 -2.35 16.73 -6.80
C TYR A 46 -0.91 16.30 -7.08
N LEU A 47 -0.68 15.02 -7.33
CA LEU A 47 0.62 14.38 -7.56
C LEU A 47 0.61 13.61 -8.89
N ARG A 48 -0.37 13.86 -9.76
CA ARG A 48 -0.51 13.17 -11.05
C ARG A 48 0.75 13.33 -11.89
N GLY A 49 1.32 12.22 -12.32
CA GLY A 49 2.54 12.20 -13.14
C GLY A 49 3.81 12.69 -12.42
N ALA A 50 3.77 12.92 -11.11
CA ALA A 50 4.96 13.33 -10.36
C ALA A 50 6.01 12.21 -10.33
N ASP A 51 7.29 12.58 -10.40
CA ASP A 51 8.40 11.67 -10.17
C ASP A 51 8.75 11.70 -8.68
N LEU A 52 8.28 10.70 -7.94
CA LEU A 52 8.55 10.45 -6.52
C LEU A 52 9.52 9.27 -6.35
N SER A 53 10.25 8.90 -7.39
CA SER A 53 11.17 7.76 -7.34
C SER A 53 12.21 7.98 -6.24
N ASN A 54 12.46 6.93 -5.45
CA ASN A 54 13.37 6.95 -4.29
C ASN A 54 13.00 7.97 -3.18
N ALA A 55 11.83 8.61 -3.23
CA ALA A 55 11.41 9.54 -2.20
C ALA A 55 11.10 8.81 -0.88
N ASN A 56 11.21 9.53 0.24
CA ASN A 56 10.85 9.02 1.55
C ASN A 56 9.51 9.60 2.01
N LEU A 57 8.43 8.85 1.83
CA LEU A 57 7.07 9.16 2.24
C LEU A 57 6.63 8.35 3.48
N ARG A 58 7.58 7.84 4.26
CA ARG A 58 7.27 7.04 5.45
C ARG A 58 6.32 7.80 6.37
N GLY A 59 5.19 7.18 6.68
CA GLY A 59 4.16 7.73 7.55
C GLY A 59 3.41 8.94 7.00
N ALA A 60 3.56 9.27 5.71
CA ALA A 60 2.83 10.36 5.08
C ALA A 60 1.32 10.09 5.03
N ASP A 61 0.53 11.16 5.06
CA ASP A 61 -0.92 11.10 4.89
C ASP A 61 -1.28 11.56 3.47
N LEU A 62 -1.59 10.60 2.61
CA LEU A 62 -1.91 10.76 1.19
C LEU A 62 -3.39 10.49 0.92
N ARG A 63 -4.26 10.55 1.94
CA ARG A 63 -5.68 10.25 1.76
C ARG A 63 -6.29 11.16 0.70
N PHE A 64 -7.04 10.57 -0.23
CA PHE A 64 -7.66 11.26 -1.36
C PHE A 64 -6.67 11.98 -2.31
N ALA A 65 -5.37 11.69 -2.24
CA ALA A 65 -4.40 12.24 -3.18
C ALA A 65 -4.61 11.68 -4.59
N ASP A 66 -4.34 12.51 -5.59
CA ASP A 66 -4.32 12.11 -7.00
C ASP A 66 -2.89 11.75 -7.38
N LEU A 67 -2.59 10.46 -7.46
CA LEU A 67 -1.28 9.89 -7.79
C LEU A 67 -1.27 9.21 -9.18
N ARG A 68 -2.26 9.52 -10.03
CA ARG A 68 -2.40 8.86 -11.33
C ARG A 68 -1.15 9.02 -12.17
N GLY A 69 -0.61 7.91 -12.68
CA GLY A 69 0.59 7.90 -13.50
C GLY A 69 1.87 8.40 -12.80
N ALA A 70 1.87 8.57 -11.47
CA ALA A 70 3.07 8.96 -10.74
C ALA A 70 4.12 7.84 -10.76
N ASP A 71 5.40 8.21 -10.82
CA ASP A 71 6.50 7.28 -10.59
C ASP A 71 6.83 7.23 -9.10
N LEU A 72 6.47 6.12 -8.45
CA LEU A 72 6.74 5.82 -7.05
C LEU A 72 7.74 4.65 -6.94
N SER A 73 8.55 4.40 -7.96
CA SER A 73 9.52 3.31 -7.92
C SER A 73 10.54 3.51 -6.79
N ASN A 74 10.86 2.44 -6.07
CA ASN A 74 11.78 2.44 -4.93
C ASN A 74 11.36 3.39 -3.77
N VAL A 75 10.11 3.86 -3.76
CA VAL A 75 9.63 4.79 -2.73
C VAL A 75 9.56 4.10 -1.37
N ASN A 76 9.87 4.81 -0.29
CA ASN A 76 9.50 4.36 1.05
C ASN A 76 8.13 4.93 1.42
N LEU A 77 7.09 4.11 1.34
CA LEU A 77 5.73 4.43 1.79
C LEU A 77 5.38 3.77 3.13
N SER A 78 6.33 3.13 3.82
CA SER A 78 6.03 2.37 5.03
C SER A 78 5.21 3.20 6.03
N TYR A 79 4.16 2.60 6.60
CA TYR A 79 3.21 3.24 7.52
C TYR A 79 2.39 4.41 6.93
N ALA A 80 2.45 4.68 5.63
CA ALA A 80 1.66 5.75 5.01
C ALA A 80 0.16 5.40 4.96
N ASN A 81 -0.65 6.45 4.81
CA ASN A 81 -2.10 6.34 4.68
C ASN A 81 -2.54 6.81 3.30
N LEU A 82 -2.88 5.89 2.40
CA LEU A 82 -3.34 6.16 1.03
C LEU A 82 -4.84 5.84 0.87
N ARG A 83 -5.63 5.88 1.95
CA ARG A 83 -7.06 5.58 1.82
C ARG A 83 -7.72 6.52 0.82
N PHE A 84 -8.50 5.96 -0.09
CA PHE A 84 -9.17 6.71 -1.16
C PHE A 84 -8.23 7.45 -2.14
N ALA A 85 -6.93 7.16 -2.13
CA ALA A 85 -6.02 7.73 -3.13
C ALA A 85 -6.26 7.09 -4.50
N ASP A 86 -6.05 7.84 -5.57
CA ASP A 86 -6.11 7.34 -6.94
C ASP A 86 -4.70 7.11 -7.48
N LEU A 87 -4.29 5.84 -7.56
CA LEU A 87 -2.99 5.43 -8.07
C LEU A 87 -3.10 4.84 -9.49
N ASN A 88 -4.18 5.09 -10.24
CA ASN A 88 -4.33 4.49 -11.56
C ASN A 88 -3.08 4.71 -12.45
N ASN A 89 -2.53 3.60 -12.98
CA ASN A 89 -1.30 3.56 -13.77
C ASN A 89 -0.02 4.08 -13.08
N ALA A 90 0.02 4.16 -11.74
CA ALA A 90 1.24 4.52 -11.03
C ALA A 90 2.27 3.37 -11.02
N ASN A 91 3.55 3.71 -10.97
CA ASN A 91 4.64 2.74 -10.83
C ASN A 91 5.04 2.60 -9.36
N LEU A 92 4.73 1.48 -8.71
CA LEU A 92 5.14 1.15 -7.35
C LEU A 92 6.18 0.02 -7.31
N SER A 93 6.90 -0.21 -8.41
CA SER A 93 7.94 -1.24 -8.44
C SER A 93 9.02 -0.99 -7.38
N ASN A 94 9.45 -2.05 -6.69
CA ASN A 94 10.43 -2.00 -5.61
C ASN A 94 10.05 -1.11 -4.41
N ALA A 95 8.79 -0.67 -4.30
CA ALA A 95 8.34 0.20 -3.23
C ALA A 95 8.24 -0.55 -1.89
N ASP A 96 8.55 0.16 -0.79
CA ASP A 96 8.22 -0.33 0.55
C ASP A 96 6.82 0.14 0.94
N LEU A 97 5.83 -0.75 0.76
CA LEU A 97 4.44 -0.55 1.17
C LEU A 97 4.14 -1.13 2.56
N SER A 98 5.15 -1.50 3.34
CA SER A 98 4.89 -2.20 4.60
C SER A 98 4.04 -1.36 5.57
N ASN A 99 3.01 -1.98 6.16
CA ASN A 99 2.04 -1.33 7.07
C ASN A 99 1.23 -0.19 6.43
N VAL A 100 1.16 -0.10 5.11
CA VAL A 100 0.37 0.92 4.42
C VAL A 100 -1.13 0.63 4.53
N ASN A 101 -1.92 1.70 4.67
CA ASN A 101 -3.38 1.59 4.50
C ASN A 101 -3.80 1.99 3.08
N LEU A 102 -4.14 1.00 2.25
CA LEU A 102 -4.63 1.18 0.88
C LEU A 102 -6.17 1.12 0.79
N SER A 103 -6.89 1.09 1.91
CA SER A 103 -8.33 0.79 1.83
C SER A 103 -9.09 1.80 0.98
N ASN A 104 -9.89 1.30 0.05
CA ASN A 104 -10.64 2.08 -0.96
C ASN A 104 -9.77 2.86 -1.97
N ALA A 105 -8.48 2.53 -2.11
CA ALA A 105 -7.63 3.14 -3.13
C ALA A 105 -7.86 2.50 -4.52
N ASN A 106 -7.65 3.28 -5.58
CA ASN A 106 -7.73 2.79 -6.96
C ASN A 106 -6.35 2.37 -7.46
N PHE A 107 -6.19 1.07 -7.76
CA PHE A 107 -4.95 0.43 -8.19
C PHE A 107 -5.01 -0.11 -9.62
N ARG A 108 -6.01 0.28 -10.43
CA ARG A 108 -6.10 -0.14 -11.84
C ARG A 108 -4.79 0.17 -12.57
N GLY A 109 -4.12 -0.86 -13.11
CA GLY A 109 -2.90 -0.72 -13.89
C GLY A 109 -1.65 -0.33 -13.09
N VAL A 110 -1.67 -0.44 -11.76
CA VAL A 110 -0.48 -0.19 -10.94
C VAL A 110 0.55 -1.31 -11.14
N ASP A 111 1.82 -0.94 -11.29
CA ASP A 111 2.94 -1.87 -11.22
C ASP A 111 3.37 -2.09 -9.76
N LEU A 112 3.26 -3.32 -9.26
CA LEU A 112 3.66 -3.73 -7.91
C LEU A 112 4.87 -4.68 -7.91
N SER A 113 5.58 -4.79 -9.04
CA SER A 113 6.73 -5.70 -9.17
C SER A 113 7.75 -5.46 -8.06
N ASP A 114 8.13 -6.52 -7.35
CA ASP A 114 9.11 -6.49 -6.25
C ASP A 114 8.77 -5.57 -5.06
N ALA A 115 7.52 -5.11 -4.94
CA ALA A 115 7.09 -4.30 -3.81
C ALA A 115 6.98 -5.13 -2.51
N ASN A 116 7.27 -4.50 -1.38
CA ASN A 116 7.08 -5.09 -0.05
C ASN A 116 5.65 -4.82 0.45
N LEU A 117 4.81 -5.85 0.47
CA LEU A 117 3.37 -5.80 0.73
C LEU A 117 2.98 -6.27 2.14
N ASN A 118 3.97 -6.48 3.02
CA ASN A 118 3.74 -6.95 4.38
C ASN A 118 2.86 -5.99 5.19
N TRP A 119 1.91 -6.51 5.96
CA TRP A 119 0.99 -5.73 6.81
C TRP A 119 0.13 -4.68 6.09
N VAL A 120 0.02 -4.74 4.76
CA VAL A 120 -0.84 -3.81 4.01
C VAL A 120 -2.32 -4.08 4.29
N ASN A 121 -3.09 -3.01 4.47
CA ASN A 121 -4.54 -3.09 4.47
C ASN A 121 -5.09 -2.94 3.04
N TRP A 122 -5.51 -4.07 2.47
CA TRP A 122 -6.05 -4.19 1.10
C TRP A 122 -7.58 -4.08 1.00
N GLN A 123 -8.28 -3.76 2.10
CA GLN A 123 -9.75 -3.74 2.09
C GLN A 123 -10.33 -2.79 1.02
N HIS A 124 -11.15 -3.33 0.12
CA HIS A 124 -11.81 -2.58 -0.96
C HIS A 124 -10.85 -1.87 -1.91
N VAL A 125 -9.64 -2.38 -2.13
CA VAL A 125 -8.79 -1.87 -3.21
C VAL A 125 -9.47 -2.15 -4.55
N GLU A 126 -9.56 -1.15 -5.41
CA GLU A 126 -10.14 -1.29 -6.74
C GLU A 126 -9.05 -1.63 -7.77
N GLY A 127 -9.38 -2.43 -8.78
CA GLY A 127 -8.48 -2.70 -9.91
C GLY A 127 -7.47 -3.82 -9.69
N LEU A 128 -7.50 -4.45 -8.52
CA LEU A 128 -6.84 -5.72 -8.23
C LEU A 128 -7.88 -6.68 -7.64
N THR A 129 -7.81 -7.95 -7.99
CA THR A 129 -8.53 -9.02 -7.32
C THR A 129 -7.76 -9.40 -6.06
N VAL A 130 -8.20 -8.87 -4.93
CA VAL A 130 -7.62 -9.14 -3.62
C VAL A 130 -8.61 -9.85 -2.70
N ILE A 131 -8.26 -11.06 -2.27
CA ILE A 131 -9.07 -11.84 -1.33
C ILE A 131 -8.37 -11.80 0.03
N CYS A 132 -9.00 -11.13 0.99
CA CYS A 132 -8.49 -10.97 2.36
C CYS A 132 -9.37 -11.72 3.36
N VAL A 133 -8.78 -12.66 4.10
CA VAL A 133 -9.53 -13.51 5.02
C VAL A 133 -8.83 -13.57 6.37
N GLN A 134 -9.61 -13.32 7.44
CA GLN A 134 -9.11 -13.42 8.80
C GLN A 134 -8.89 -14.87 9.24
N VAL A 135 -7.71 -15.16 9.77
CA VAL A 135 -7.34 -16.48 10.33
C VAL A 135 -7.69 -16.58 11.81
N ASP A 136 -7.51 -15.50 12.57
CA ASP A 136 -7.84 -15.43 14.00
C ASP A 136 -8.26 -14.01 14.40
N THR A 137 -9.46 -13.89 14.98
CA THR A 137 -10.06 -12.61 15.38
C THR A 137 -9.44 -11.99 16.63
N THR A 138 -8.58 -12.72 17.35
CA THR A 138 -7.90 -12.20 18.56
C THR A 138 -6.75 -11.24 18.24
N ARG A 139 -6.24 -11.25 17.00
CA ARG A 139 -5.20 -10.34 16.52
C ARG A 139 -5.72 -9.59 15.31
N LYS A 140 -5.79 -8.26 15.40
CA LYS A 140 -6.33 -7.38 14.33
C LYS A 140 -5.70 -7.62 12.96
N ASN A 141 -4.47 -8.14 12.92
CA ASN A 141 -3.70 -8.31 11.68
C ASN A 141 -3.35 -9.78 11.39
N ASN A 142 -4.10 -10.75 11.93
CA ASN A 142 -3.95 -12.15 11.52
C ASN A 142 -4.88 -12.48 10.35
N GLN A 143 -4.53 -11.96 9.18
CA GLN A 143 -5.23 -12.21 7.91
C GLN A 143 -4.26 -12.82 6.90
N ILE A 144 -4.81 -13.61 5.97
CA ILE A 144 -4.16 -13.97 4.71
C ILE A 144 -4.78 -13.07 3.64
N ALA A 145 -3.93 -12.45 2.83
CA ALA A 145 -4.33 -11.77 1.60
C ALA A 145 -3.73 -12.53 0.41
N TYR A 146 -4.53 -12.75 -0.61
CA TYR A 146 -4.07 -13.25 -1.91
C TYR A 146 -4.39 -12.22 -2.99
N ILE A 147 -3.39 -11.93 -3.84
CA ILE A 147 -3.52 -10.99 -4.96
C ILE A 147 -3.38 -11.80 -6.25
N LYS A 148 -4.48 -11.96 -6.99
CA LYS A 148 -4.57 -12.85 -8.15
C LYS A 148 -3.62 -12.43 -9.28
N GLU A 149 -3.51 -11.12 -9.54
CA GLU A 149 -2.68 -10.57 -10.62
C GLU A 149 -1.18 -10.78 -10.41
N LEU A 150 -0.76 -10.95 -9.16
CA LEU A 150 0.65 -11.14 -8.80
C LEU A 150 0.98 -12.59 -8.45
N ASP A 151 -0.03 -13.46 -8.29
CA ASP A 151 0.09 -14.78 -7.68
C ASP A 151 0.89 -14.76 -6.35
N ILE A 152 0.55 -13.78 -5.50
CA ILE A 152 1.26 -13.53 -4.25
C ILE A 152 0.32 -13.73 -3.06
N TRP A 153 0.83 -14.47 -2.08
CA TRP A 153 0.22 -14.71 -0.78
C TRP A 153 0.93 -13.89 0.29
N ILE A 154 0.15 -13.17 1.08
CA ILE A 154 0.63 -12.27 2.11
C ILE A 154 0.00 -12.65 3.45
N THR A 155 0.82 -12.70 4.49
CA THR A 155 0.35 -12.61 5.88
C THR A 155 0.96 -11.37 6.52
N GLY A 156 0.78 -11.20 7.82
CA GLY A 156 1.43 -10.10 8.54
C GLY A 156 2.92 -9.95 8.20
N CYS A 157 3.71 -11.01 8.36
CA CYS A 157 5.17 -10.98 8.17
C CYS A 157 5.68 -11.95 7.10
N PHE A 158 4.84 -12.30 6.13
CA PHE A 158 5.20 -13.19 5.04
C PHE A 158 4.64 -12.63 3.73
N GLN A 159 5.42 -12.73 2.67
CA GLN A 159 5.01 -12.52 1.29
C GLN A 159 5.72 -13.57 0.44
N GLY A 160 4.99 -14.29 -0.41
CA GLY A 160 5.56 -15.30 -1.28
C GLY A 160 4.50 -16.13 -2.00
N THR A 161 4.94 -17.25 -2.53
CA THR A 161 4.09 -18.24 -3.19
C THR A 161 3.25 -19.04 -2.20
N LEU A 162 2.24 -19.76 -2.71
CA LEU A 162 1.42 -20.66 -1.90
C LEU A 162 2.26 -21.75 -1.19
N ASP A 163 3.23 -22.32 -1.88
CA ASP A 163 4.07 -23.39 -1.32
C ASP A 163 4.97 -22.87 -0.21
N GLU A 164 5.54 -21.68 -0.39
CA GLU A 164 6.31 -21.00 0.65
C GLU A 164 5.43 -20.62 1.85
N LEU A 165 4.17 -20.22 1.62
CA LEU A 165 3.22 -19.95 2.70
C LEU A 165 2.95 -21.22 3.52
N LYS A 166 2.65 -22.33 2.85
CA LYS A 166 2.40 -23.62 3.50
C LYS A 166 3.61 -24.07 4.32
N ALA A 167 4.80 -23.98 3.75
CA ALA A 167 6.06 -24.29 4.45
C ALA A 167 6.26 -23.39 5.70
N SER A 168 6.01 -22.09 5.56
CA SER A 168 6.09 -21.11 6.65
C SER A 168 5.10 -21.41 7.77
N VAL A 169 3.86 -21.80 7.43
CA VAL A 169 2.83 -22.21 8.41
C VAL A 169 3.26 -23.45 9.18
N GLU A 170 3.77 -24.49 8.49
CA GLU A 170 4.26 -25.69 9.15
C GLU A 170 5.44 -25.40 10.09
N GLN A 171 6.37 -24.56 9.67
CA GLN A 171 7.53 -24.19 10.48
C GLN A 171 7.15 -23.34 11.69
N THR A 172 6.38 -22.27 11.47
CA THR A 172 6.04 -21.27 12.50
C THR A 172 5.05 -21.81 13.53
N HIS A 173 4.17 -22.72 13.11
CA HIS A 173 3.11 -23.29 13.95
C HIS A 173 3.27 -24.80 14.17
N LYS A 174 4.51 -25.30 14.13
CA LYS A 174 4.85 -26.73 14.29
C LYS A 174 4.20 -27.44 15.48
N HIS A 175 3.96 -26.72 16.58
CA HIS A 175 3.37 -27.26 17.82
C HIS A 175 1.92 -26.81 18.05
N ASN A 176 1.28 -26.17 17.07
CA ASN A 176 -0.08 -25.61 17.18
C ASN A 176 -0.98 -26.10 16.05
N GLU A 177 -1.39 -27.37 16.12
CA GLU A 177 -2.28 -28.00 15.14
C GLU A 177 -3.60 -27.27 14.92
N LYS A 178 -4.15 -26.68 15.99
CA LYS A 178 -5.39 -25.90 15.91
C LYS A 178 -5.22 -24.68 15.00
N LEU A 179 -4.09 -23.99 15.11
CA LEU A 179 -3.81 -22.81 14.30
C LEU A 179 -3.46 -23.21 12.86
N LYS A 180 -2.66 -24.27 12.65
CA LYS A 180 -2.39 -24.78 11.30
C LYS A 180 -3.69 -25.09 10.54
N LYS A 181 -4.63 -25.82 11.18
CA LYS A 181 -5.95 -26.09 10.59
C LYS A 181 -6.78 -24.83 10.31
N ARG A 182 -6.53 -23.71 10.99
CA ARG A 182 -7.17 -22.42 10.65
C ARG A 182 -6.54 -21.84 9.39
N TYR A 183 -5.22 -21.82 9.29
CA TYR A 183 -4.53 -21.36 8.07
C TYR A 183 -4.96 -22.15 6.85
N TYR A 184 -4.93 -23.48 6.89
CA TYR A 184 -5.33 -24.31 5.75
C TYR A 184 -6.79 -24.08 5.34
N ARG A 185 -7.73 -23.98 6.30
CA ARG A 185 -9.13 -23.66 5.95
C ARG A 185 -9.28 -22.30 5.27
N VAL A 186 -8.47 -21.32 5.66
CA VAL A 186 -8.46 -20.00 5.00
C VAL A 186 -7.85 -20.10 3.61
N ILE A 187 -6.75 -20.83 3.45
CA ILE A 187 -6.11 -21.07 2.15
C ILE A 187 -7.10 -21.76 1.20
N ASP A 188 -7.74 -22.85 1.64
CA ASP A 188 -8.70 -23.61 0.83
C ASP A 188 -9.91 -22.74 0.44
N PHE A 189 -10.40 -21.91 1.36
CA PHE A 189 -11.45 -20.94 1.07
C PHE A 189 -11.01 -19.95 -0.03
N ILE A 190 -9.83 -19.36 0.11
CA ILE A 190 -9.30 -18.41 -0.89
C ILE A 190 -9.18 -19.10 -2.25
N LEU A 191 -8.63 -20.32 -2.31
CA LEU A 191 -8.47 -21.05 -3.58
C LEU A 191 -9.82 -21.30 -4.27
N ASN A 192 -10.84 -21.70 -3.51
CA ASN A 192 -12.18 -21.91 -4.07
C ASN A 192 -12.79 -20.60 -4.60
N GLU A 193 -12.67 -19.49 -3.87
CA GLU A 193 -13.17 -18.20 -4.33
C GLU A 193 -12.49 -17.74 -5.63
N VAL A 194 -11.18 -18.02 -5.79
CA VAL A 194 -10.43 -17.70 -7.01
C VAL A 194 -10.87 -18.54 -8.22
N GLU A 195 -11.24 -19.80 -8.00
CA GLU A 195 -11.73 -20.72 -9.03
C GLU A 195 -13.15 -20.37 -9.51
N GLU A 196 -13.95 -19.70 -8.67
CA GLU A 196 -15.33 -19.29 -8.97
C GLU A 196 -15.44 -17.94 -9.73
N GLU A 197 -14.35 -17.17 -9.81
CA GLU A 197 -14.23 -15.88 -10.54
C GLU A 197 -13.67 -15.98 -11.97
#